data_AF-A0A537UK64-F1
#
_entry.id   AF-A0A537UK64-F1
#
_cell.length_a   1.000
_cell.length_b   1.000
_cell.length_c   1.000
_cell.angle_alpha   90.00
_cell.angle_beta   90.00
_cell.angle_gamma   90.00
#
_symmetry.space_group_name_H-M   'P 1'
#
loop_
_entity.id
_entity.type
_entity.pdbx_description
1 polymer ?
#
loop_
_entity_poly.entity_id
_entity_poly.type
_entity_poly.pdbx_seq_one_letter_code
_entity_poly.pdbx_strand_id
1 'polypeptide(L)'
;GDNKPPATLALATVNFGAYPMSNGLSRLASRFLADPTDLDRAKAAAGETLDAEAAERLGLVTFALDDIDWEDEIRVFLEERASFSADALTGLEANLRFGGPETMESKIFARLTAWQNWIFQRPNAVGEEGALKRYGTGQKPAFDTRRV
;
A
#
# COMPACT_ATOMS: atom_id res chain seq x y z
N GLY A 1 9.61 24.52 25.41
CA GLY A 1 9.99 23.74 24.23
C GLY A 1 10.30 22.34 24.68
N ASP A 2 9.77 21.34 23.98
CA ASP A 2 10.14 19.94 24.19
C ASP A 2 11.62 19.78 23.78
N ASN A 3 12.52 19.64 24.76
CA ASN A 3 13.97 19.69 24.54
C ASN A 3 14.52 18.33 24.06
N LYS A 4 13.79 17.67 23.17
CA LYS A 4 14.17 16.38 22.59
C LYS A 4 15.09 16.60 21.39
N PRO A 5 16.09 15.75 21.20
CA PRO A 5 16.90 15.79 19.99
C PRO A 5 16.03 15.50 18.75
N PRO A 6 16.41 16.02 17.57
CA PRO A 6 15.74 15.68 16.31
C PRO A 6 15.66 14.16 16.11
N ALA A 7 14.59 13.71 15.45
CA ALA A 7 14.43 12.30 15.11
C ALA A 7 15.53 11.86 14.14
N THR A 8 15.98 10.61 14.29
CA THR A 8 17.00 10.01 13.43
C THR A 8 16.55 8.64 12.95
N LEU A 9 17.08 8.23 11.79
CA LEU A 9 16.79 6.95 11.15
C LEU A 9 18.09 6.17 10.98
N ALA A 10 18.06 4.87 11.23
CA ALA A 10 19.19 3.98 10.98
C ALA A 10 18.72 2.73 10.22
N LEU A 11 19.44 2.38 9.16
CA LEU A 11 19.21 1.15 8.42
C LEU A 11 20.10 0.04 8.98
N ALA A 12 19.52 -1.14 9.16
CA ALA A 12 20.21 -2.35 9.59
C ALA A 12 20.05 -3.46 8.54
N THR A 13 20.83 -4.54 8.68
CA THR A 13 20.81 -5.68 7.74
C THR A 13 19.41 -6.24 7.50
N VAL A 14 18.54 -6.20 8.53
CA VAL A 14 17.16 -6.69 8.44
C VAL A 14 16.29 -5.93 7.42
N ASN A 15 16.61 -4.67 7.13
CA ASN A 15 15.86 -3.84 6.17
C ASN A 15 16.04 -4.31 4.71
N PHE A 16 17.08 -5.12 4.44
CA PHE A 16 17.50 -5.52 3.09
C PHE A 16 17.08 -6.95 2.70
N GLY A 17 16.10 -7.54 3.38
CA GLY A 17 15.53 -8.82 2.92
C GLY A 17 14.99 -9.77 3.99
N ALA A 18 15.20 -9.49 5.29
CA ALA A 18 14.74 -10.39 6.35
C ALA A 18 13.20 -10.49 6.42
N TYR A 19 12.49 -9.44 5.99
CA TYR A 19 11.04 -9.34 6.04
C TYR A 19 10.46 -8.96 4.67
N PRO A 20 10.41 -9.91 3.71
CA PRO A 20 9.87 -9.65 2.39
C PRO A 20 8.37 -9.34 2.42
N MET A 21 7.92 -8.56 1.46
CA MET A 21 6.51 -8.39 1.12
C MET A 21 6.04 -9.59 0.28
N SER A 22 4.73 -9.70 0.05
CA SER A 22 4.16 -10.78 -0.75
C SER A 22 4.67 -10.81 -2.19
N ASN A 23 5.18 -9.70 -2.73
CA ASN A 23 5.83 -9.64 -4.04
C ASN A 23 7.30 -10.14 -4.05
N GLY A 24 7.80 -10.64 -2.91
CA GLY A 24 9.17 -11.18 -2.79
C GLY A 24 10.26 -10.12 -2.58
N LEU A 25 9.92 -8.83 -2.54
CA LEU A 25 10.87 -7.73 -2.31
C LEU A 25 10.88 -7.32 -0.83
N SER A 26 12.01 -6.78 -0.34
CA SER A 26 11.96 -5.99 0.89
C SER A 26 11.15 -4.72 0.67
N ARG A 27 10.63 -4.10 1.74
CA ARG A 27 9.92 -2.81 1.64
C ARG A 27 10.79 -1.71 1.03
N LEU A 28 12.09 -1.73 1.32
CA LEU A 28 13.03 -0.75 0.79
C LEU A 28 13.26 -0.97 -0.72
N ALA A 29 13.41 -2.22 -1.15
CA ALA A 29 13.48 -2.54 -2.58
C ALA A 29 12.18 -2.17 -3.30
N SER A 30 11.01 -2.41 -2.68
CA SER A 30 9.72 -2.01 -3.25
C SER A 30 9.56 -0.49 -3.34
N ARG A 31 10.09 0.26 -2.36
CA ARG A 31 10.07 1.73 -2.35
C ARG A 31 10.86 2.33 -3.51
N PHE A 32 11.99 1.71 -3.85
CA PHE A 32 12.81 2.12 -5.00
C PHE A 32 12.39 1.43 -6.31
N LEU A 33 11.18 0.85 -6.39
CA LEU A 33 10.67 0.16 -7.58
C LEU A 33 11.63 -0.92 -8.13
N ALA A 34 12.35 -1.59 -7.22
CA ALA A 34 13.40 -2.55 -7.51
C ALA A 34 14.59 -1.99 -8.33
N ASP A 35 14.84 -0.67 -8.29
CA ASP A 35 16.09 -0.09 -8.77
C ASP A 35 17.25 -0.49 -7.85
N PRO A 36 18.25 -1.24 -8.35
CA PRO A 36 19.39 -1.65 -7.55
C PRO A 36 20.26 -0.46 -7.10
N THR A 37 20.28 0.64 -7.85
CA THR A 37 21.17 1.79 -7.61
C THR A 37 20.82 2.49 -6.31
N ASP A 38 19.55 2.84 -6.11
CA ASP A 38 19.11 3.51 -4.89
C ASP A 38 19.11 2.56 -3.68
N LEU A 39 18.85 1.27 -3.91
CA LEU A 39 18.96 0.26 -2.86
C LEU A 39 20.41 0.12 -2.37
N ASP A 40 21.39 0.12 -3.28
CA ASP A 40 22.82 0.06 -2.94
C ASP A 40 23.29 1.35 -2.24
N ARG A 41 22.80 2.52 -2.67
CA ARG A 41 23.05 3.79 -1.96
C ARG A 41 22.53 3.75 -0.52
N ALA A 42 21.29 3.28 -0.31
CA ALA A 42 20.73 3.13 1.02
C ALA A 42 21.51 2.10 1.85
N LYS A 43 22.00 1.03 1.23
CA LYS A 43 22.82 0.00 1.88
C LYS A 43 24.19 0.53 2.30
N ALA A 44 24.80 1.43 1.53
CA ALA A 44 26.06 2.06 1.88
C ALA A 44 25.96 2.92 3.17
N ALA A 45 24.79 3.51 3.44
CA ALA A 45 24.50 4.26 4.66
C ALA A 45 24.03 3.39 5.84
N ALA A 46 24.05 2.06 5.72
CA ALA A 46 23.61 1.17 6.79
C ALA A 46 24.55 1.25 8.00
N GLY A 47 23.97 1.35 9.20
CA GLY A 47 24.70 1.56 10.46
C GLY A 47 25.01 3.02 10.79
N GLU A 48 24.73 3.97 9.89
CA GLU A 48 24.82 5.40 10.18
C GLU A 48 23.53 5.92 10.85
N THR A 49 23.68 6.99 11.63
CA THR A 49 22.56 7.75 12.18
C THR A 49 22.21 8.87 11.21
N LEU A 50 21.09 8.73 10.51
CA LEU A 50 20.65 9.69 9.49
C LEU A 50 19.71 10.72 10.10
N ASP A 51 19.99 12.00 9.86
CA ASP A 51 19.03 13.07 10.10
C ASP A 51 17.94 13.11 9.03
N ALA A 52 16.96 14.01 9.20
CA ALA A 52 15.81 14.11 8.31
C ALA A 52 16.21 14.43 6.86
N GLU A 53 17.12 15.37 6.65
CA GLU A 53 17.57 15.74 5.31
C GLU A 53 18.37 14.61 4.64
N ALA A 54 19.23 13.91 5.38
CA ALA A 54 19.97 12.76 4.85
C ALA A 54 19.01 11.64 4.46
N ALA A 55 17.99 11.37 5.29
CA ALA A 55 16.95 10.40 4.98
C ALA A 55 16.16 10.80 3.72
N GLU A 56 15.84 12.09 3.53
CA GLU A 56 15.15 12.59 2.34
C GLU A 56 16.03 12.50 1.08
N ARG A 57 17.31 12.89 1.15
CA ARG A 57 18.27 12.78 0.03
C ARG A 57 18.53 11.34 -0.41
N LEU A 58 18.46 10.39 0.52
CA LEU A 58 18.51 8.95 0.24
C LEU A 58 17.15 8.39 -0.20
N GLY A 59 16.12 9.23 -0.26
CA GLY A 59 14.78 8.84 -0.64
C GLY A 59 14.19 7.82 0.32
N LEU A 60 14.47 7.89 1.63
CA LEU A 60 13.94 7.00 2.67
C LEU A 60 12.64 7.50 3.29
N VAL A 61 12.40 8.81 3.24
CA VAL A 61 11.17 9.48 3.68
C VAL A 61 10.53 10.25 2.52
N THR A 62 9.27 10.66 2.67
CA THR A 62 8.57 11.42 1.63
C THR A 62 8.93 12.91 1.68
N PHE A 63 8.99 13.48 2.89
CA PHE A 63 9.35 14.88 3.15
C PHE A 63 10.13 15.00 4.47
N ALA A 64 11.07 15.93 4.54
CA ALA A 64 11.74 16.37 5.77
C ALA A 64 11.29 17.79 6.14
N LEU A 65 10.13 17.90 6.80
CA LEU A 65 9.54 19.18 7.22
C LEU A 65 10.21 19.73 8.48
N ASP A 66 10.31 21.05 8.59
CA ASP A 66 10.75 21.73 9.80
C ASP A 66 9.61 21.88 10.83
N ASP A 67 9.91 22.46 11.98
CA ASP A 67 8.94 22.64 13.06
C ASP A 67 7.88 23.71 12.78
N ILE A 68 8.10 24.56 11.77
CA ILE A 68 7.16 25.60 11.36
C ILE A 68 6.09 24.99 10.45
N ASP A 69 6.51 24.18 9.47
CA ASP A 69 5.61 23.62 8.45
C ASP A 69 4.95 22.30 8.89
N TRP A 70 5.56 21.56 9.84
CA TRP A 70 5.12 20.21 10.21
C TRP A 70 3.63 20.11 10.59
N GLU A 71 3.15 20.99 11.46
CA GLU A 71 1.77 20.88 11.98
C GLU A 71 0.73 21.11 10.88
N ASP A 72 0.97 22.08 10.00
CA ASP A 72 0.05 22.44 8.95
C ASP A 72 0.07 21.43 7.79
N GLU A 73 1.23 21.04 7.31
CA GLU A 73 1.36 20.09 6.19
C GLU A 73 0.83 18.70 6.56
N ILE A 74 1.18 18.17 7.74
CA ILE A 74 0.67 16.86 8.18
C ILE A 74 -0.85 16.90 8.38
N ARG A 75 -1.37 18.00 8.93
CA ARG A 75 -2.82 18.19 9.06
C ARG A 75 -3.50 18.18 7.70
N VAL A 76 -2.98 18.93 6.72
CA VAL A 76 -3.51 18.95 5.36
C VAL A 76 -3.49 17.55 4.73
N PHE A 77 -2.39 16.80 4.82
CA PHE A 77 -2.34 15.43 4.28
C PHE A 77 -3.39 14.50 4.89
N LEU A 78 -3.67 14.65 6.19
CA LEU A 78 -4.69 13.86 6.87
C LEU A 78 -6.11 14.29 6.50
N GLU A 79 -6.35 15.59 6.40
CA GLU A 79 -7.63 16.16 5.95
C GLU A 79 -7.94 15.73 4.50
N GLU A 80 -6.97 15.82 3.60
CA GLU A 80 -7.10 15.39 2.21
C GLU A 80 -7.41 13.89 2.13
N ARG A 81 -6.67 13.05 2.87
CA ARG A 81 -6.93 11.61 2.91
C ARG A 81 -8.33 11.28 3.39
N ALA A 82 -8.86 12.03 4.37
CA ALA A 82 -10.22 11.87 4.85
C ALA A 82 -11.28 12.39 3.85
N SER A 83 -10.91 13.33 2.97
CA SER A 83 -11.82 13.93 1.99
C SER A 83 -12.05 13.08 0.73
N PHE A 84 -11.10 12.20 0.38
CA PHE A 84 -11.20 11.36 -0.82
C PHE A 84 -12.09 10.13 -0.63
N SER A 85 -12.60 9.59 -1.74
CA SER A 85 -13.31 8.31 -1.72
C SER A 85 -12.41 7.18 -1.21
N ALA A 86 -12.88 6.49 -0.16
CA ALA A 86 -12.17 5.34 0.42
C ALA A 86 -11.98 4.21 -0.61
N ASP A 87 -12.92 4.00 -1.52
CA ASP A 87 -12.82 3.01 -2.58
C ASP A 87 -11.69 3.36 -3.56
N ALA A 88 -11.61 4.64 -3.95
CA ALA A 88 -10.59 5.13 -4.85
C ALA A 88 -9.19 5.06 -4.21
N LEU A 89 -9.06 5.48 -2.94
CA LEU A 89 -7.79 5.39 -2.22
C LEU A 89 -7.35 3.95 -2.02
N THR A 90 -8.27 3.03 -1.73
CA THR A 90 -7.95 1.59 -1.62
C THR A 90 -7.41 1.04 -2.94
N GLY A 91 -8.06 1.39 -4.06
CA GLY A 91 -7.58 1.02 -5.40
C GLY A 91 -6.22 1.62 -5.71
N LEU A 92 -6.01 2.90 -5.40
CA LEU A 92 -4.74 3.59 -5.60
C LEU A 92 -3.61 2.94 -4.79
N GLU A 93 -3.82 2.72 -3.49
CA GLU A 93 -2.84 2.10 -2.59
C GLU A 93 -2.49 0.67 -3.02
N ALA A 94 -3.48 -0.11 -3.49
CA ALA A 94 -3.25 -1.47 -3.99
C ALA A 94 -2.35 -1.52 -5.24
N ASN A 95 -2.38 -0.47 -6.07
CA ASN A 95 -1.52 -0.38 -7.25
C ASN A 95 -0.13 0.17 -6.89
N LEU A 96 -0.07 1.28 -6.14
CA LEU A 96 1.20 1.94 -5.82
C LEU A 96 2.10 1.09 -4.91
N ARG A 97 1.53 0.37 -3.94
CA ARG A 97 2.32 -0.48 -3.02
C ARG A 97 2.84 -1.76 -3.69
N PHE A 98 2.28 -2.14 -4.83
CA PHE A 98 2.60 -3.38 -5.54
C PHE A 98 2.94 -3.14 -7.03
N GLY A 99 3.61 -2.01 -7.35
CA GLY A 99 3.98 -1.63 -8.72
C GLY A 99 5.14 -2.41 -9.36
N GLY A 100 5.48 -3.58 -8.82
CA GLY A 100 6.66 -4.37 -9.21
C GLY A 100 6.31 -5.81 -9.62
N PRO A 101 7.17 -6.80 -9.29
CA PRO A 101 6.95 -8.19 -9.70
C PRO A 101 5.66 -8.78 -9.11
N GLU A 102 5.03 -9.67 -9.87
CA GLU A 102 3.88 -10.44 -9.39
C GLU A 102 4.27 -11.87 -8.97
N THR A 103 3.81 -12.28 -7.79
CA THR A 103 3.95 -13.63 -7.22
C THR A 103 2.60 -14.34 -7.16
N MET A 104 2.56 -15.58 -6.66
CA MET A 104 1.30 -16.26 -6.42
C MET A 104 0.44 -15.47 -5.41
N GLU A 105 1.05 -15.01 -4.32
CA GLU A 105 0.42 -14.28 -3.25
C GLU A 105 -0.11 -12.93 -3.74
N SER A 106 0.69 -12.17 -4.49
CA SER A 106 0.23 -10.89 -5.04
C SER A 106 -0.90 -11.08 -6.06
N LYS A 107 -0.88 -12.15 -6.87
CA LYS A 107 -1.99 -12.50 -7.78
C LYS A 107 -3.27 -12.87 -7.04
N ILE A 108 -3.16 -13.54 -5.88
CA ILE A 108 -4.32 -13.84 -5.02
C ILE A 108 -4.93 -12.54 -4.48
N PHE A 109 -4.12 -11.64 -3.92
CA PHE A 109 -4.61 -10.42 -3.29
C PHE A 109 -4.97 -9.29 -4.28
N ALA A 110 -4.38 -9.28 -5.48
CA ALA A 110 -4.72 -8.34 -6.54
C ALA A 110 -5.72 -8.96 -7.51
N ARG A 111 -5.26 -9.73 -8.49
CA ARG A 111 -6.11 -10.21 -9.60
C ARG A 111 -7.33 -11.00 -9.12
N LEU A 112 -7.14 -12.03 -8.30
CA LEU A 112 -8.26 -12.88 -7.86
C LEU A 112 -9.21 -12.12 -6.94
N THR A 113 -8.68 -11.48 -5.89
CA THR A 113 -9.48 -10.76 -4.90
C THR A 113 -10.21 -9.55 -5.50
N ALA A 114 -9.60 -8.79 -6.41
CA ALA A 114 -10.27 -7.65 -7.04
C ALA A 114 -11.48 -8.08 -7.90
N TRP A 115 -11.32 -9.14 -8.71
CA TRP A 115 -12.44 -9.72 -9.45
C TRP A 115 -13.52 -10.27 -8.52
N GLN A 116 -13.14 -10.91 -7.43
CA GLN A 116 -14.09 -11.41 -6.44
C GLN A 116 -14.85 -10.28 -5.74
N ASN A 117 -14.17 -9.19 -5.37
CA ASN A 117 -14.80 -8.02 -4.77
C ASN A 117 -15.82 -7.39 -5.71
N TRP A 118 -15.52 -7.31 -7.01
CA TRP A 118 -16.47 -6.84 -8.02
C TRP A 118 -17.69 -7.77 -8.14
N ILE A 119 -17.51 -9.09 -8.07
CA ILE A 119 -18.63 -10.06 -8.04
C ILE A 119 -19.48 -9.86 -6.79
N PHE A 120 -18.86 -9.69 -5.62
CA PHE A 120 -19.55 -9.59 -4.34
C PHE A 120 -20.37 -8.32 -4.13
N GLN A 121 -20.16 -7.29 -4.95
CA GLN A 121 -20.97 -6.07 -4.89
C GLN A 121 -22.16 -6.10 -5.87
N ARG A 122 -22.36 -7.19 -6.63
CA ARG A 122 -23.37 -7.26 -7.70
C ARG A 122 -24.59 -8.13 -7.37
N PRO A 123 -25.79 -7.77 -7.87
CA PRO A 123 -27.04 -8.47 -7.53
C PRO A 123 -27.05 -9.96 -7.85
N ASN A 124 -26.38 -10.40 -8.92
CA ASN A 124 -26.33 -11.82 -9.28
C ASN A 124 -25.76 -12.69 -8.15
N ALA A 125 -24.82 -12.16 -7.35
CA ALA A 125 -24.24 -12.90 -6.22
C ALA A 125 -25.03 -12.67 -4.91
N VAL A 126 -25.20 -11.41 -4.50
CA VAL A 126 -25.66 -11.03 -3.15
C VAL A 126 -27.08 -10.44 -3.09
N GLY A 127 -27.73 -10.23 -4.24
CA GLY A 127 -29.09 -9.67 -4.33
C GLY A 127 -30.16 -10.58 -3.72
N GLU A 128 -31.37 -10.05 -3.54
CA GLU A 128 -32.50 -10.79 -2.94
C GLU A 128 -32.80 -12.11 -3.66
N GLU A 129 -32.75 -12.09 -5.00
CA GLU A 129 -32.92 -13.28 -5.84
C GLU A 129 -31.59 -13.87 -6.36
N GLY A 130 -30.47 -13.41 -5.78
CA GLY A 130 -29.11 -13.80 -6.16
C GLY A 130 -28.71 -15.20 -5.71
N ALA A 131 -27.59 -15.68 -6.23
CA ALA A 131 -27.13 -17.06 -6.04
C ALA A 131 -26.97 -17.44 -4.56
N LEU A 132 -26.38 -16.56 -3.73
CA LEU A 132 -26.09 -16.87 -2.33
C LEU A 132 -27.36 -17.02 -1.49
N LYS A 133 -28.35 -16.14 -1.68
CA LYS A 133 -29.61 -16.20 -0.91
C LYS A 133 -30.54 -17.33 -1.34
N ARG A 134 -30.43 -17.79 -2.60
CA ARG A 134 -31.25 -18.90 -3.12
C ARG A 134 -30.71 -20.27 -2.75
N TYR A 135 -29.45 -20.37 -2.31
CA TYR A 135 -28.87 -21.63 -1.87
C TYR A 135 -29.73 -22.30 -0.77
N GLY A 136 -30.10 -23.56 -0.97
CA GLY A 136 -30.94 -24.32 -0.04
C GLY A 136 -32.46 -24.04 -0.09
N THR A 137 -32.92 -23.04 -0.85
CA THR A 137 -34.35 -22.68 -0.91
C THR A 137 -35.18 -23.53 -1.90
N GLY A 138 -34.52 -24.27 -2.79
CA GLY A 138 -35.17 -24.99 -3.90
C GLY A 138 -35.60 -24.11 -5.08
N GLN A 139 -35.38 -22.79 -5.01
CA GLN A 139 -35.70 -21.83 -6.08
C GLN A 139 -34.45 -21.51 -6.91
N LYS A 140 -34.62 -21.28 -8.22
CA LYS A 140 -33.52 -20.88 -9.11
C LYS A 140 -33.19 -19.39 -8.93
N PRO A 141 -31.90 -19.00 -8.95
CA PRO A 141 -31.51 -17.58 -8.98
C PRO A 141 -31.96 -16.86 -10.25
N ALA A 142 -32.24 -15.56 -10.14
CA ALA A 142 -32.48 -14.67 -11.27
C ALA A 142 -31.20 -13.90 -11.61
N PHE A 143 -30.66 -14.10 -12.81
CA PHE A 143 -29.42 -13.47 -13.25
C PHE A 143 -29.64 -12.45 -14.36
N ASP A 144 -28.94 -11.32 -14.30
CA ASP A 144 -28.67 -10.50 -15.47
C ASP A 144 -27.61 -11.21 -16.33
N THR A 145 -27.98 -11.57 -17.56
CA THR A 145 -27.14 -12.34 -18.49
C THR A 145 -26.26 -11.48 -19.39
N ARG A 146 -26.31 -10.16 -19.26
CA ARG A 146 -25.44 -9.24 -20.01
C ARG A 146 -24.01 -9.30 -19.47
N ARG A 147 -23.02 -9.35 -20.38
CA ARG A 147 -21.59 -9.27 -20.04
C ARG A 147 -21.20 -7.82 -19.74
N VAL A 148 -20.10 -7.65 -19.00
CA VAL A 148 -19.43 -6.36 -18.71
C VAL A 148 -18.00 -6.45 -19.18
#